data_AF-A0A7C4ZC64-F1
#
_entry.id   AF-A0A7C4ZC64-F1
#
_cell.length_a   1.000
_cell.length_b   1.000
_cell.length_c   1.000
_cell.angle_alpha   90.00
_cell.angle_beta   90.00
_cell.angle_gamma   90.00
#
_symmetry.space_group_name_H-M   'P 1'
#
loop_
_entity.id
_entity.type
_entity.pdbx_description
1 polymer ?
#
loop_
_entity_poly.entity_id
_entity_poly.type
_entity_poly.pdbx_seq_one_letter_code
_entity_poly.pdbx_strand_id
1 'polypeptide(L)'
;MEQKQFDNFYRYAAEFGEELDREKLMAWKREYDSRCFLLSIEEYAKCLDFALAIHFRGYASIDWGTARQREFGQKVSNWVRGQLGELGFAHFCHERLGFDVELDFAMHEDIVPQDVLAIIENGERRTPVHKIAVKATKPRNASLVLSRNEVELPNRRSDVYVFTRV
;
A
#
# COMPACT_ATOMS: atom_id res chain seq x y z
N MET A 1 21.17 -19.16 -19.87
CA MET A 1 20.15 -18.37 -19.16
C MET A 1 20.27 -16.95 -19.66
N GLU A 2 19.28 -16.45 -20.40
CA GLU A 2 19.25 -15.05 -20.83
C GLU A 2 19.31 -14.14 -19.59
N GLN A 3 20.33 -13.31 -19.55
CA GLN A 3 20.50 -12.28 -18.54
C GLN A 3 19.37 -11.27 -18.75
N LYS A 4 18.29 -11.37 -17.99
CA LYS A 4 17.21 -10.38 -18.01
C LYS A 4 17.82 -9.01 -17.70
N GLN A 5 18.03 -8.20 -18.73
CA GLN A 5 18.54 -6.84 -18.60
C GLN A 5 17.58 -6.05 -17.72
N PHE A 6 18.12 -5.50 -16.63
CA PHE A 6 17.41 -4.58 -15.74
C PHE A 6 17.19 -3.19 -16.35
N ASP A 7 17.61 -2.97 -17.61
CA ASP A 7 17.50 -1.70 -18.34
C ASP A 7 16.09 -1.10 -18.32
N ASN A 8 15.06 -1.94 -18.36
CA ASN A 8 13.68 -1.47 -18.35
C ASN A 8 13.27 -0.79 -17.04
N PHE A 9 13.75 -1.24 -15.88
CA PHE A 9 13.32 -0.64 -14.61
C PHE A 9 13.82 0.80 -14.50
N TYR A 10 15.11 1.02 -14.77
CA TYR A 10 15.73 2.34 -14.67
C TYR A 10 15.24 3.31 -15.75
N ARG A 11 15.02 2.82 -16.97
CA ARG A 11 14.53 3.63 -18.10
C ARG A 11 13.08 4.09 -17.93
N TYR A 12 12.20 3.25 -17.40
CA TYR A 12 10.77 3.58 -17.26
C TYR A 12 10.40 4.20 -15.90
N ALA A 13 11.18 3.94 -14.85
CA ALA A 13 10.93 4.58 -13.55
C ALA A 13 11.25 6.08 -13.58
N ALA A 14 12.05 6.55 -14.56
CA ALA A 14 12.54 7.92 -14.66
C ALA A 14 13.25 8.43 -13.38
N GLU A 15 13.67 7.52 -12.51
CA GLU A 15 14.31 7.85 -11.23
C GLU A 15 15.77 8.29 -11.41
N PHE A 16 16.36 8.06 -12.58
CA PHE A 16 17.70 8.48 -12.95
C PHE A 16 17.68 9.16 -14.32
N GLY A 17 18.48 10.20 -14.50
CA GLY A 17 18.72 10.83 -15.81
C GLY A 17 19.63 9.98 -16.72
N GLU A 18 20.08 10.55 -17.83
CA GLU A 18 20.91 9.85 -18.83
C GLU A 18 22.31 9.43 -18.32
N GLU A 19 22.79 10.04 -17.23
CA GLU A 19 24.14 9.82 -16.70
C GLU A 19 24.11 9.19 -15.29
N LEU A 20 24.54 7.93 -15.21
CA LEU A 20 24.64 7.15 -13.97
C LEU A 20 26.02 7.37 -13.32
N ASP A 21 26.11 8.37 -12.44
CA ASP A 21 27.27 8.55 -11.56
C ASP A 21 27.12 7.69 -10.29
N ARG A 22 28.24 7.11 -9.83
CA ARG A 22 28.29 6.23 -8.65
C ARG A 22 27.86 6.96 -7.39
N GLU A 23 28.28 8.21 -7.19
CA GLU A 23 27.90 8.96 -5.99
C GLU A 23 26.40 9.24 -5.97
N LYS A 24 25.84 9.69 -7.11
CA LYS A 24 24.38 9.83 -7.28
C LYS A 24 23.62 8.53 -7.02
N LEU A 25 24.11 7.41 -7.53
CA LEU A 25 23.48 6.10 -7.34
C LEU A 25 23.49 5.67 -5.86
N MET A 26 24.61 5.90 -5.16
CA MET A 26 24.71 5.58 -3.73
C MET A 26 23.84 6.48 -2.87
N ALA A 27 23.71 7.77 -3.22
CA ALA A 27 22.78 8.69 -2.56
C ALA A 27 21.33 8.25 -2.76
N TRP A 28 20.92 7.98 -4.01
CA TRP A 28 19.59 7.43 -4.30
C TRP A 28 19.33 6.13 -3.55
N LYS A 29 20.31 5.22 -3.47
CA LYS A 29 20.12 3.94 -2.76
C LYS A 29 19.87 4.18 -1.28
N ARG A 30 20.63 5.07 -0.64
CA ARG A 30 20.44 5.42 0.77
C ARG A 30 19.05 6.03 1.00
N GLU A 31 18.62 6.93 0.12
CA GLU A 31 17.28 7.51 0.19
C GLU A 31 16.20 6.45 0.00
N TYR A 32 16.34 5.58 -1.01
CA TYR A 32 15.44 4.45 -1.26
C TYR A 32 15.34 3.52 -0.05
N ASP A 33 16.47 3.05 0.47
CA ASP A 33 16.52 2.18 1.64
C ASP A 33 15.90 2.86 2.88
N SER A 34 16.06 4.17 3.03
CA SER A 34 15.53 4.90 4.19
C SER A 34 14.00 4.87 4.30
N ARG A 35 13.32 4.64 3.17
CA ARG A 35 11.86 4.54 3.05
C ARG A 35 11.38 3.13 2.70
N CYS A 36 12.24 2.13 2.81
CA CYS A 36 11.89 0.72 2.67
C CYS A 36 11.80 0.06 4.05
N PHE A 37 10.69 -0.63 4.29
CA PHE A 37 10.43 -1.34 5.53
C PHE A 37 10.19 -2.80 5.22
N LEU A 38 10.81 -3.66 6.03
CA LEU A 38 10.69 -5.10 5.87
C LEU A 38 9.61 -5.57 6.84
N LEU A 39 8.45 -5.92 6.28
CA LEU A 39 7.33 -6.41 7.07
C LEU A 39 7.55 -7.89 7.43
N SER A 40 7.13 -8.25 8.63
CA SER A 40 7.26 -9.59 9.18
C SER A 40 6.29 -10.57 8.51
N ILE A 41 6.56 -11.87 8.66
CA ILE A 41 5.66 -12.91 8.16
C ILE A 41 4.33 -12.91 8.92
N GLU A 42 4.35 -12.51 10.20
CA GLU A 42 3.18 -12.36 11.05
C GLU A 42 2.26 -11.24 10.55
N GLU A 43 2.84 -10.11 10.14
CA GLU A 43 2.10 -9.01 9.51
C GLU A 43 1.49 -9.42 8.18
N TYR A 44 2.26 -10.10 7.34
CA TYR A 44 1.74 -10.66 6.10
C TYR A 44 0.58 -11.63 6.35
N ALA A 45 0.71 -12.52 7.34
CA ALA A 45 -0.33 -13.48 7.71
C ALA A 45 -1.61 -12.78 8.18
N LYS A 46 -1.51 -11.70 8.96
CA LYS A 46 -2.67 -10.89 9.37
C LYS A 46 -3.37 -10.26 8.16
N CYS A 47 -2.62 -9.67 7.22
CA CYS A 47 -3.21 -9.10 6.00
C CYS A 47 -3.91 -10.18 5.15
N LEU A 48 -3.32 -11.38 5.07
CA LEU A 48 -3.91 -12.51 4.36
C LEU A 48 -5.20 -12.99 5.05
N ASP A 49 -5.19 -13.13 6.36
CA ASP A 49 -6.36 -13.54 7.15
C ASP A 49 -7.53 -12.56 6.94
N PHE A 50 -7.26 -11.26 7.04
CA PHE A 50 -8.23 -10.21 6.74
C PHE A 50 -8.79 -10.33 5.31
N ALA A 51 -7.92 -10.47 4.31
CA ALA A 51 -8.32 -10.56 2.91
C ALA A 51 -9.22 -11.78 2.63
N LEU A 52 -8.91 -12.92 3.25
CA LEU A 52 -9.71 -14.14 3.16
C LEU A 52 -11.04 -13.97 3.87
N ALA A 53 -11.03 -13.42 5.08
CA ALA A 53 -12.24 -13.18 5.85
C ALA A 53 -13.20 -12.23 5.11
N ILE A 54 -12.71 -11.13 4.52
CA ILE A 54 -13.52 -10.22 3.68
C ILE A 54 -14.09 -10.97 2.47
N HIS A 55 -13.30 -11.79 1.80
CA HIS A 55 -13.75 -12.52 0.62
C HIS A 55 -14.89 -13.50 0.94
N PHE A 56 -14.81 -14.21 2.07
CA PHE A 56 -15.77 -15.24 2.45
C PHE A 56 -16.95 -14.74 3.30
N ARG A 57 -16.94 -13.48 3.77
CA ARG A 57 -18.02 -12.89 4.59
C ARG A 57 -19.41 -12.86 3.92
N GLY A 58 -19.49 -13.05 2.59
CA GLY A 58 -20.73 -12.84 1.83
C GLY A 58 -21.07 -13.85 0.74
N TYR A 59 -20.39 -15.00 0.62
CA TYR A 59 -20.72 -15.97 -0.44
C TYR A 59 -21.07 -17.37 0.07
N ALA A 60 -22.29 -17.76 -0.26
CA ALA A 60 -22.81 -19.12 -0.38
C ALA A 60 -21.91 -19.98 -1.29
N SER A 61 -21.99 -21.31 -1.10
CA SER A 61 -21.34 -22.37 -1.87
C SER A 61 -21.01 -21.99 -3.33
N ILE A 62 -19.76 -21.61 -3.61
CA ILE A 62 -19.30 -21.23 -4.95
C ILE A 62 -18.89 -22.50 -5.71
N ASP A 63 -19.42 -22.63 -6.91
CA ASP A 63 -19.01 -23.62 -7.92
C ASP A 63 -17.65 -23.23 -8.53
N TRP A 64 -16.65 -24.12 -8.44
CA TRP A 64 -15.21 -23.84 -8.61
C TRP A 64 -14.72 -23.93 -10.07
N GLY A 65 -15.16 -23.04 -10.96
CA GLY A 65 -14.60 -22.91 -12.31
C GLY A 65 -13.25 -22.15 -12.36
N THR A 66 -12.40 -22.46 -13.35
CA THR A 66 -11.03 -21.89 -13.53
C THR A 66 -10.99 -20.36 -13.68
N ALA A 67 -11.98 -19.74 -14.32
CA ALA A 67 -12.06 -18.28 -14.45
C ALA A 67 -12.27 -17.58 -13.09
N ARG A 68 -13.05 -18.20 -12.18
CA ARG A 68 -13.34 -17.67 -10.84
C ARG A 68 -12.16 -17.82 -9.89
N GLN A 69 -11.31 -18.82 -10.08
CA GLN A 69 -10.06 -18.98 -9.31
C GLN A 69 -9.07 -17.83 -9.57
N ARG A 70 -8.94 -17.38 -10.83
CA ARG A 70 -8.09 -16.24 -11.16
C ARG A 70 -8.62 -14.95 -10.54
N GLU A 71 -9.93 -14.74 -10.61
CA GLU A 71 -10.58 -13.58 -10.00
C GLU A 71 -10.42 -13.57 -8.47
N PHE A 72 -10.58 -14.73 -7.83
CA PHE A 72 -10.32 -14.92 -6.40
C PHE A 72 -8.89 -14.52 -6.04
N GLY A 73 -7.88 -15.10 -6.71
CA GLY A 73 -6.48 -14.80 -6.44
C GLY A 73 -6.16 -13.32 -6.63
N GLN A 74 -6.74 -12.68 -7.65
CA GLN A 74 -6.55 -11.26 -7.89
C GLN A 74 -7.19 -10.39 -6.80
N LYS A 75 -8.40 -10.72 -6.33
CA LYS A 75 -9.08 -10.00 -5.25
C LYS A 75 -8.29 -10.11 -3.96
N VAL A 76 -7.95 -11.33 -3.52
CA VAL A 76 -7.17 -11.55 -2.29
C VAL A 76 -5.83 -10.84 -2.37
N SER A 77 -5.09 -10.98 -3.49
CA SER A 77 -3.81 -10.29 -3.68
C SER A 77 -3.93 -8.76 -3.62
N ASN A 78 -5.02 -8.19 -4.13
CA ASN A 78 -5.24 -6.75 -4.06
C ASN A 78 -5.51 -6.28 -2.63
N TRP A 79 -6.33 -7.00 -1.87
CA TRP A 79 -6.60 -6.71 -0.46
C TRP A 79 -5.32 -6.81 0.39
N VAL A 80 -4.58 -7.91 0.26
CA VAL A 80 -3.30 -8.10 0.96
C VAL A 80 -2.34 -6.96 0.65
N ARG A 81 -2.20 -6.60 -0.64
CA ARG A 81 -1.30 -5.52 -1.04
C ARG A 81 -1.69 -4.16 -0.45
N GLY A 82 -2.99 -3.83 -0.42
CA GLY A 82 -3.49 -2.60 0.20
C GLY A 82 -3.06 -2.49 1.66
N GLN A 83 -3.37 -3.55 2.42
CA GLN A 83 -3.11 -3.62 3.85
C GLN A 83 -1.61 -3.64 4.20
N LEU A 84 -0.80 -4.33 3.40
CA LEU A 84 0.67 -4.24 3.54
C LEU A 84 1.19 -2.82 3.28
N GLY A 85 0.56 -2.09 2.35
CA GLY A 85 0.91 -0.70 2.10
C GLY A 85 0.58 0.21 3.27
N GLU A 86 -0.57 -0.01 3.92
CA GLU A 86 -0.98 0.69 5.13
C GLU A 86 -0.01 0.40 6.30
N LEU A 87 0.35 -0.87 6.53
CA LEU A 87 1.36 -1.24 7.54
C LEU A 87 2.72 -0.60 7.26
N GLY A 88 3.17 -0.62 6.00
CA GLY A 88 4.42 0.04 5.62
C GLY A 88 4.40 1.55 5.91
N PHE A 89 3.25 2.20 5.73
CA PHE A 89 3.07 3.60 6.12
C PHE A 89 3.10 3.81 7.64
N ALA A 90 2.51 2.90 8.42
CA ALA A 90 2.59 2.95 9.88
C ALA A 90 4.03 2.81 10.39
N HIS A 91 4.80 1.86 9.83
CA HIS A 91 6.23 1.74 10.09
C HIS A 91 7.00 3.02 9.77
N PHE A 92 6.71 3.64 8.62
CA PHE A 92 7.34 4.90 8.25
C PHE A 92 7.04 6.01 9.25
N CYS A 93 5.78 6.16 9.68
CA CYS A 93 5.40 7.17 10.68
C CYS A 93 6.14 6.96 12.00
N HIS A 94 6.16 5.72 12.49
CA HIS A 94 6.83 5.37 13.74
C HIS A 94 8.34 5.59 13.67
N GLU A 95 9.00 4.95 12.70
CA GLU A 95 10.46 4.87 12.64
C GLU A 95 11.14 6.11 12.04
N ARG A 96 10.41 6.96 11.32
CA ARG A 96 10.97 8.16 10.65
C ARG A 96 10.38 9.46 11.13
N LEU A 97 9.11 9.47 11.53
CA LEU A 97 8.43 10.70 11.97
C LEU A 97 8.22 10.76 13.49
N GLY A 98 8.38 9.66 14.21
CA GLY A 98 8.31 9.61 15.67
C GLY A 98 6.89 9.63 16.24
N PHE A 99 5.88 9.26 15.44
CA PHE A 99 4.50 9.12 15.90
C PHE A 99 3.85 7.85 15.33
N ASP A 100 2.87 7.31 16.04
CA ASP A 100 2.12 6.15 15.58
C ASP A 100 0.85 6.58 14.84
N VAL A 101 0.37 5.71 13.96
CA VAL A 101 -0.94 5.87 13.30
C VAL A 101 -1.80 4.65 13.59
N GLU A 102 -3.05 4.91 13.94
CA GLU A 102 -4.08 3.88 14.08
C GLU A 102 -4.73 3.69 12.71
N LEU A 103 -4.56 2.50 12.14
CA LEU A 103 -5.11 2.13 10.83
C LEU A 103 -6.49 1.48 10.98
N ASP A 104 -7.32 1.60 9.96
CA ASP A 104 -8.62 0.93 9.94
C ASP A 104 -8.52 -0.52 9.44
N PHE A 105 -8.21 -1.44 10.36
CA PHE A 105 -8.30 -2.89 10.10
C PHE A 105 -9.69 -3.47 10.37
N ALA A 106 -10.69 -2.64 10.70
CA ALA A 106 -12.00 -3.15 11.09
C ALA A 106 -12.89 -3.47 9.88
N MET A 107 -13.75 -4.48 10.06
CA MET A 107 -14.69 -4.91 9.03
C MET A 107 -16.00 -4.14 9.12
N HIS A 108 -16.15 -3.10 8.31
CA HIS A 108 -17.38 -2.30 8.28
C HIS A 108 -18.38 -2.83 7.26
N GLU A 109 -19.68 -2.64 7.52
CA GLU A 109 -20.76 -2.94 6.54
C GLU A 109 -20.80 -1.86 5.43
N ASP A 110 -20.34 -0.65 5.75
CA ASP A 110 -20.20 0.48 4.83
C ASP A 110 -18.73 0.71 4.43
N ILE A 111 -18.51 1.33 3.27
CA ILE A 111 -17.17 1.74 2.82
C ILE A 111 -16.64 2.80 3.78
N VAL A 112 -15.61 2.48 4.56
CA VAL A 112 -14.94 3.50 5.37
C VAL A 112 -14.10 4.38 4.45
N PRO A 113 -14.23 5.71 4.55
CA PRO A 113 -13.59 6.63 3.63
C PRO A 113 -12.10 6.90 3.93
N GLN A 114 -11.53 6.34 5.01
CA GLN A 114 -10.20 6.69 5.50
C GLN A 114 -9.43 5.48 6.01
N ASP A 115 -8.15 5.40 5.63
CA ASP A 115 -7.27 4.31 6.05
C ASP A 115 -6.60 4.62 7.40
N VAL A 116 -6.52 5.91 7.79
CA VAL A 116 -5.92 6.39 9.05
C VAL A 116 -7.00 6.98 9.96
N LEU A 117 -7.25 6.34 11.10
CA LEU A 117 -8.28 6.72 12.08
C LEU A 117 -7.77 7.71 13.12
N ALA A 118 -6.52 7.55 13.56
CA ALA A 118 -5.89 8.40 14.57
C ALA A 118 -4.38 8.54 14.36
N ILE A 119 -3.84 9.63 14.88
CA ILE A 119 -2.40 9.83 15.09
C ILE A 119 -2.17 9.79 16.59
N ILE A 120 -1.17 9.05 17.03
CA ILE A 120 -0.80 8.92 18.44
C ILE A 120 0.60 9.51 18.60
N GLU A 121 0.69 10.61 19.34
CA GLU A 121 1.93 11.36 19.57
C GLU A 121 2.06 11.62 21.07
N ASN A 122 3.19 11.24 21.69
CA ASN A 122 3.41 11.36 23.14
C ASN A 122 2.31 10.70 24.01
N GLY A 123 1.67 9.65 23.51
CA GLY A 123 0.56 8.96 24.18
C GLY A 123 -0.80 9.64 24.02
N GLU A 124 -0.87 10.79 23.34
CA GLU A 124 -2.13 11.47 23.03
C GLU A 124 -2.68 11.01 21.67
N ARG A 125 -3.94 10.56 21.67
CA ARG A 125 -4.67 10.16 20.46
C ARG A 125 -5.40 11.36 19.88
N ARG A 126 -5.06 11.76 18.66
CA ARG A 126 -5.75 12.82 17.90
C ARG A 126 -6.32 12.30 16.59
N THR A 127 -7.47 12.80 16.19
CA THR A 127 -8.02 12.53 14.86
C THR A 127 -7.28 13.36 13.81
N PRO A 128 -6.91 12.80 12.64
CA PRO A 128 -6.31 13.57 11.56
C PRO A 128 -7.24 14.70 11.10
N VAL A 129 -6.67 15.91 10.92
CA VAL A 129 -7.41 17.05 10.35
C VAL A 129 -7.77 16.81 8.88
N HIS A 130 -6.94 16.03 8.19
CA HIS A 130 -7.06 15.69 6.78
C HIS A 130 -7.45 14.22 6.61
N LYS A 131 -8.31 13.93 5.64
CA LYS A 131 -8.59 12.56 5.23
C LYS A 131 -7.36 11.98 4.52
N ILE A 132 -6.80 10.90 5.05
CA ILE A 132 -5.61 10.25 4.49
C ILE A 132 -6.01 8.90 3.89
N ALA A 133 -5.62 8.67 2.64
CA ALA A 133 -5.72 7.37 1.99
C ALA A 133 -4.35 6.85 1.58
N VAL A 134 -4.08 5.58 1.83
CA VAL A 134 -2.88 4.86 1.43
C VAL A 134 -3.18 4.04 0.19
N LYS A 135 -2.36 4.20 -0.85
CA LYS A 135 -2.53 3.53 -2.14
C LYS A 135 -1.30 2.70 -2.46
N ALA A 136 -1.46 1.39 -2.30
CA ALA A 136 -0.42 0.42 -2.54
C ALA A 136 -0.38 -0.06 -3.99
N THR A 137 0.81 -0.11 -4.56
CA THR A 137 1.06 -0.59 -5.91
C THR A 137 2.25 -1.55 -5.96
N LYS A 138 2.50 -2.14 -7.13
CA LYS A 138 3.65 -3.01 -7.34
C LYS A 138 4.97 -2.21 -7.30
N PRO A 139 6.11 -2.79 -6.93
CA PRO A 139 7.36 -2.04 -6.73
C PRO A 139 7.86 -1.29 -7.98
N ARG A 140 7.47 -1.77 -9.17
CA ARG A 140 7.87 -1.20 -10.47
C ARG A 140 7.01 -0.04 -10.96
N ASN A 141 5.90 0.27 -10.28
CA ASN A 141 5.02 1.34 -10.70
C ASN A 141 5.50 2.68 -10.11
N ALA A 142 5.58 3.71 -10.95
CA ALA A 142 6.01 5.05 -10.56
C ALA A 142 4.85 6.06 -10.45
N SER A 143 3.62 5.64 -10.78
CA SER A 143 2.45 6.52 -10.82
C SER A 143 1.39 6.10 -9.81
N LEU A 144 0.87 7.10 -9.09
CA LEU A 144 -0.37 6.97 -8.34
C LEU A 144 -1.54 7.11 -9.31
N VAL A 145 -2.28 6.02 -9.52
CA VAL A 145 -3.49 6.03 -10.35
C VAL A 145 -4.70 6.00 -9.43
N LEU A 146 -5.53 7.04 -9.52
CA LEU A 146 -6.77 7.16 -8.75
C LEU A 146 -7.97 6.99 -9.68
N SER A 147 -9.00 6.30 -9.20
CA SER A 147 -10.25 6.21 -9.93
C SER A 147 -11.01 7.54 -9.87
N ARG A 148 -11.82 7.84 -10.90
CA ARG A 148 -12.68 9.03 -10.94
C ARG A 148 -13.48 9.22 -9.65
N ASN A 149 -14.07 8.13 -9.14
CA ASN A 149 -14.90 8.14 -7.94
C ASN A 149 -14.13 8.52 -6.67
N GLU A 150 -12.83 8.21 -6.60
CA GLU A 150 -11.98 8.59 -5.46
C GLU A 150 -11.60 10.06 -5.49
N VAL A 151 -11.74 10.75 -6.62
CA VAL A 151 -11.33 12.16 -6.78
C VAL A 151 -12.53 13.09 -6.84
N GLU A 152 -13.62 12.66 -7.48
CA GLU A 152 -14.80 13.50 -7.72
C GLU A 152 -15.86 13.40 -6.62
N LEU A 153 -16.00 12.27 -5.93
CA LEU A 153 -17.07 12.08 -4.92
C LEU A 153 -16.62 12.59 -3.54
N PRO A 154 -17.29 13.61 -2.94
CA PRO A 154 -16.84 14.22 -1.68
C PRO A 154 -16.75 13.26 -0.49
N ASN A 155 -17.56 12.20 -0.48
CA ASN A 155 -17.54 11.18 0.57
C ASN A 155 -16.41 10.16 0.42
N ARG A 156 -15.83 10.00 -0.78
CA ARG A 156 -14.72 9.07 -1.06
C ARG A 156 -13.38 9.76 -1.26
N ARG A 157 -13.40 11.07 -1.51
CA ARG A 157 -12.20 11.87 -1.71
C ARG A 157 -11.43 12.00 -0.41
N SER A 158 -10.12 11.75 -0.51
CA SER A 158 -9.16 12.05 0.55
C SER A 158 -8.46 13.37 0.27
N ASP A 159 -8.02 14.05 1.33
CA ASP A 159 -7.26 15.29 1.21
C ASP A 159 -5.78 15.00 0.92
N VAL A 160 -5.28 13.87 1.44
CA VAL A 160 -3.90 13.40 1.26
C VAL A 160 -3.92 11.96 0.76
N TYR A 161 -3.12 11.69 -0.28
CA TYR A 161 -2.88 10.34 -0.78
C TYR A 161 -1.42 9.96 -0.56
N VAL A 162 -1.20 8.89 0.20
CA VAL A 162 0.11 8.29 0.42
C VAL A 162 0.31 7.17 -0.58
N PHE A 163 1.34 7.27 -1.39
CA PHE A 163 1.66 6.26 -2.40
C PHE A 163 2.71 5.29 -1.87
N THR A 164 2.35 4.00 -1.78
CA THR A 164 3.23 2.94 -1.28
C THR A 164 3.49 1.89 -2.33
N ARG A 165 4.66 1.25 -2.24
CA ARG A 165 5.14 0.22 -3.15
C ARG A 165 5.41 -1.06 -2.36
N VAL A 166 4.71 -2.14 -2.71
CA VAL A 166 4.71 -3.44 -2.03
C VAL A 166 4.95 -4.56 -3.02
#